data_AF-A0A183F1E6-F1
#
_entry.id   AF-A0A183F1E6-F1
#
_cell.length_a   1.000
_cell.length_b   1.000
_cell.length_c   1.000
_cell.angle_alpha   90.00
_cell.angle_beta   90.00
_cell.angle_gamma   90.00
#
_symmetry.space_group_name_H-M   'P 1'
#
loop_
_entity.id
_entity.type
_entity.pdbx_description
1 polymer ?
#
loop_
_entity_poly.entity_id
_entity_poly.type
_entity_poly.pdbx_seq_one_letter_code
_entity_poly.pdbx_strand_id
1 'polypeptide(L)'
;MSKISLVDLAGSERAQKTGAVGKRLEEGGSINKSLTTLGMVISALAERSCSSAGSKTKFIPYRDSVLTWLLKDSLGGNSRTVMVATISPAADNYEET
;
A
#
# COMPACT_ATOMS: atom_id res chain seq x y z
N MET A 1 -15.29 3.38 -20.49
CA MET A 1 -14.45 4.58 -20.32
C MET A 1 -13.11 4.11 -19.77
N SER A 2 -12.00 4.44 -20.42
CA SER A 2 -10.67 4.06 -19.96
C SER A 2 -10.15 5.15 -19.01
N LYS A 3 -9.63 4.78 -17.84
CA LYS A 3 -9.02 5.69 -16.87
C LYS A 3 -7.59 5.23 -16.60
N ILE A 4 -6.65 6.15 -16.61
CA ILE A 4 -5.27 5.92 -16.20
C ILE A 4 -5.05 6.72 -14.92
N SER A 5 -4.50 6.05 -13.90
CA SER A 5 -4.13 6.66 -12.62
C SER A 5 -2.62 6.57 -12.47
N LEU A 6 -1.95 7.72 -12.36
CA LEU A 6 -0.54 7.83 -12.00
C LEU A 6 -0.51 8.33 -10.56
N VAL A 7 0.05 7.53 -9.65
CA VAL A 7 0.02 7.79 -8.21
C VAL A 7 1.45 7.84 -7.70
N ASP A 8 1.84 8.97 -7.14
CA ASP A 8 3.08 9.12 -6.38
C ASP A 8 2.78 8.84 -4.91
N LEU A 9 3.52 7.91 -4.31
CA LEU A 9 3.30 7.45 -2.95
C LEU A 9 4.30 8.12 -2.01
N ALA A 10 3.85 8.36 -0.76
CA ALA A 10 4.74 8.81 0.29
C ALA A 10 5.81 7.74 0.60
N GLY A 11 6.91 8.19 1.22
CA GLY A 11 7.97 7.31 1.68
C GLY A 11 7.47 6.27 2.67
N SER A 12 8.01 5.05 2.56
CA SER A 12 7.65 3.89 3.37
C SER A 12 8.52 3.71 4.61
N GLU A 13 9.33 4.71 4.97
CA GLU A 13 10.30 4.59 6.05
C GLU A 13 9.65 4.35 7.43
N ARG A 14 10.28 3.51 8.24
CA ARG A 14 9.82 3.26 9.60
C ARG A 14 10.02 4.48 10.47
N ALA A 15 9.03 4.77 11.31
CA ALA A 15 9.05 5.90 12.25
C ALA A 15 10.35 5.98 13.08
N GLN A 16 10.90 4.83 13.48
CA GLN A 16 12.16 4.75 14.25
C GLN A 16 13.37 5.34 13.52
N LYS A 17 13.43 5.28 12.18
CA LYS A 17 14.52 5.85 11.38
C LYS A 17 14.40 7.35 11.14
N THR A 18 13.19 7.89 11.24
CA THR A 18 12.93 9.30 10.89
C THR A 18 13.41 10.29 11.94
N GLY A 19 13.62 9.85 13.19
CA GLY A 19 13.84 10.76 14.33
C GLY A 19 12.69 11.73 14.60
N ALA A 20 11.51 11.50 14.02
CA ALA A 20 10.37 12.39 14.12
C ALA A 20 9.76 12.36 15.53
N VAL A 21 9.40 13.54 16.05
CA VAL A 21 8.78 13.72 17.36
C VAL A 21 7.52 14.60 17.26
N GLY A 22 6.64 14.47 18.25
CA GLY A 22 5.40 15.28 18.35
C GLY A 22 4.55 15.17 17.09
N LYS A 23 4.13 16.30 16.54
CA LYS A 23 3.25 16.37 15.35
C LYS A 23 3.80 15.62 14.13
N ARG A 24 5.12 15.60 13.95
CA ARG A 24 5.74 14.92 12.80
C ARG A 24 5.66 13.39 12.93
N LEU A 25 5.63 12.88 14.16
CA LEU A 25 5.40 11.46 14.42
C LEU A 25 3.94 11.06 14.15
N GLU A 26 2.98 11.91 14.51
CA GLU A 26 1.55 11.71 14.21
C GLU A 26 1.28 11.71 12.69
N GLU A 27 1.92 12.63 11.97
CA GLU A 27 1.89 12.67 10.50
C GLU A 27 2.49 11.40 9.90
N GLY A 28 3.69 11.01 10.35
CA GLY A 28 4.34 9.77 9.91
C GLY A 28 3.51 8.51 10.22
N GLY A 29 2.80 8.50 11.35
CA GLY A 29 1.84 7.43 11.68
C GLY A 29 0.67 7.36 10.70
N SER A 30 0.15 8.51 10.26
CA SER A 30 -0.93 8.57 9.27
C SER A 30 -0.47 8.11 7.88
N ILE A 31 0.75 8.48 7.48
CA ILE A 31 1.39 8.00 6.25
C ILE A 31 1.53 6.47 6.30
N ASN A 32 2.15 5.96 7.35
CA ASN A 32 2.37 4.53 7.55
C ASN A 32 1.07 3.74 7.59
N LYS A 33 0.01 4.27 8.20
CA LYS A 33 -1.32 3.66 8.17
C LYS A 33 -1.80 3.47 6.73
N SER A 34 -1.73 4.52 5.91
CA SER A 34 -2.22 4.45 4.53
C SER A 34 -1.45 3.46 3.65
N LEU A 35 -0.11 3.40 3.78
CA LEU A 35 0.75 2.48 3.04
C LEU A 35 0.60 1.03 3.54
N THR A 36 0.48 0.83 4.85
CA THR A 36 0.22 -0.50 5.42
C THR A 36 -1.12 -1.06 4.94
N THR A 37 -2.18 -0.23 4.93
CA THR A 37 -3.48 -0.64 4.39
C THR A 37 -3.41 -0.96 2.90
N LEU A 38 -2.62 -0.21 2.11
CA LEU A 38 -2.38 -0.52 0.70
C LEU A 38 -1.74 -1.91 0.55
N GLY A 39 -0.71 -2.23 1.33
CA GLY A 39 -0.09 -3.55 1.35
C GLY A 39 -1.09 -4.66 1.70
N MET A 40 -1.92 -4.47 2.73
CA MET A 40 -2.95 -5.44 3.11
C MET A 40 -3.97 -5.69 1.99
N VAL A 41 -4.41 -4.63 1.29
CA VAL A 41 -5.34 -4.72 0.17
C VAL A 41 -4.72 -5.50 -0.99
N ILE A 42 -3.48 -5.21 -1.36
CA ILE A 42 -2.75 -5.89 -2.44
C ILE A 42 -2.55 -7.37 -2.09
N SER A 43 -2.13 -7.69 -0.87
CA SER A 43 -1.95 -9.08 -0.42
C SER A 43 -3.26 -9.86 -0.45
N ALA A 44 -4.36 -9.27 0.03
CA ALA A 44 -5.68 -9.91 -0.02
C ALA A 44 -6.17 -10.13 -1.46
N LEU A 45 -5.85 -9.21 -2.39
CA LEU A 45 -6.16 -9.37 -3.81
C LEU A 45 -5.32 -10.48 -4.46
N ALA A 46 -4.04 -10.55 -4.16
CA ALA A 46 -3.15 -11.61 -4.66
C ALA A 46 -3.58 -12.99 -4.18
N GLU A 47 -3.90 -13.14 -2.90
CA GLU A 47 -4.46 -14.37 -2.33
C GLU A 47 -5.74 -14.81 -3.06
N ARG A 48 -6.63 -13.85 -3.37
CA ARG A 48 -7.88 -14.10 -4.11
C ARG A 48 -7.62 -14.52 -5.57
N SER A 49 -6.61 -13.98 -6.22
CA SER A 49 -6.23 -14.34 -7.59
C SER A 49 -5.59 -15.73 -7.70
N CYS A 50 -4.86 -16.16 -6.66
CA CYS A 50 -4.17 -17.44 -6.65
C CYS A 50 -5.02 -18.61 -6.13
N SER A 51 -6.16 -18.35 -5.49
CA SER A 51 -6.98 -19.41 -4.91
C SER A 51 -7.96 -20.02 -5.92
N SER A 52 -7.84 -21.32 -6.14
CA SER A 52 -8.77 -22.14 -6.92
C SER A 52 -10.20 -22.03 -6.37
N ALA A 53 -11.18 -22.09 -7.27
CA ALA A 53 -12.61 -21.96 -7.02
C ALA A 53 -13.08 -22.77 -5.78
N GLY A 54 -13.18 -22.12 -4.62
CA GLY A 54 -13.55 -22.77 -3.36
C GLY A 54 -13.00 -22.09 -2.10
N SER A 55 -11.96 -21.25 -2.21
CA SER A 55 -11.47 -20.46 -1.07
C SER A 55 -12.45 -19.33 -0.72
N LYS A 56 -12.74 -19.16 0.58
CA LYS A 56 -13.59 -18.09 1.09
C LYS A 56 -13.05 -16.74 0.60
N THR A 57 -13.92 -15.94 0.00
CA THR A 57 -13.58 -14.58 -0.43
C THR A 57 -13.15 -13.77 0.79
N LYS A 58 -11.85 -13.56 0.98
CA LYS A 58 -11.31 -12.71 2.05
C LYS A 58 -11.83 -11.29 1.84
N PHE A 59 -12.35 -10.69 2.91
CA PHE A 59 -12.78 -9.29 2.87
C PHE A 59 -11.58 -8.39 2.56
N ILE A 60 -11.74 -7.45 1.62
CA ILE A 60 -10.69 -6.53 1.22
C ILE A 60 -10.98 -5.15 1.86
N PRO A 61 -10.12 -4.67 2.78
CA PRO A 61 -10.39 -3.49 3.59
C PRO A 61 -10.07 -2.17 2.87
N TYR A 62 -10.71 -1.93 1.71
CA TYR A 62 -10.51 -0.67 0.98
C TYR A 62 -10.89 0.58 1.78
N ARG A 63 -11.76 0.47 2.79
CA ARG A 63 -12.27 1.62 3.55
C ARG A 63 -11.38 2.03 4.73
N ASP A 64 -10.38 1.22 5.07
CA ASP A 64 -9.55 1.46 6.25
C ASP A 64 -8.55 2.62 6.03
N SER A 65 -8.34 3.01 4.77
CA SER A 65 -7.56 4.17 4.34
C SER A 65 -8.26 4.90 3.20
N VAL A 66 -8.21 6.23 3.22
CA VAL A 66 -8.73 7.07 2.13
C VAL A 66 -8.02 6.73 0.81
N LEU A 67 -6.72 6.44 0.85
CA LEU A 67 -5.92 6.07 -0.31
C LEU A 67 -6.47 4.80 -0.99
N THR A 68 -6.67 3.72 -0.23
CA THR A 68 -7.16 2.46 -0.78
C THR A 68 -8.63 2.56 -1.20
N TRP A 69 -9.40 3.46 -0.58
CA TRP A 69 -10.78 3.69 -0.98
C TRP A 69 -10.87 4.42 -2.32
N LEU A 70 -10.05 5.45 -2.53
CA LEU A 70 -9.93 6.19 -3.78
C LEU A 70 -9.40 5.30 -4.93
N LEU A 71 -8.44 4.42 -4.60
CA LEU A 71 -7.80 3.53 -5.57
C LEU A 71 -8.52 2.19 -5.75
N LYS A 72 -9.66 1.97 -5.09
CA LYS A 72 -10.40 0.70 -5.14
C LYS A 72 -10.59 0.19 -6.57
N ASP A 73 -11.02 1.06 -7.48
CA ASP A 73 -11.30 0.72 -8.88
C ASP A 73 -10.02 0.53 -9.71
N SER A 74 -8.89 1.11 -9.26
CA SER A 74 -7.58 0.90 -9.89
C SER A 74 -6.96 -0.43 -9.44
N LEU A 75 -7.06 -0.77 -8.15
CA LEU A 75 -6.45 -1.95 -7.54
C LEU A 75 -7.24 -3.24 -7.79
N GLY A 76 -8.58 -3.17 -7.85
CA GLY A 76 -9.45 -4.32 -8.06
C GLY A 76 -10.24 -4.27 -9.38
N GLY A 77 -11.02 -5.33 -9.63
CA GLY A 77 -11.89 -5.40 -10.80
C GLY A 77 -11.15 -5.76 -12.09
N ASN A 78 -11.54 -5.13 -13.20
CA ASN A 78 -10.93 -5.34 -14.53
C ASN A 78 -9.80 -4.33 -14.85
N SER A 79 -9.27 -3.66 -13.82
CA SER A 79 -8.14 -2.74 -13.98
C SER A 79 -6.82 -3.50 -14.00
N ARG A 80 -5.82 -2.93 -14.66
CA ARG A 80 -4.43 -3.40 -14.59
C ARG A 80 -3.66 -2.43 -13.72
N THR A 81 -3.07 -2.93 -12.65
CA THR A 81 -2.21 -2.15 -11.75
C THR A 81 -0.79 -2.67 -11.82
N VAL A 82 0.16 -1.74 -11.89
CA VAL A 82 1.59 -2.00 -11.78
C VAL A 82 2.12 -1.09 -10.68
N MET A 83 2.96 -1.64 -9.80
CA MET A 83 3.67 -0.90 -8.77
C MET A 83 5.15 -0.88 -9.11
N VAL A 84 5.77 0.30 -9.06
CA VAL A 84 7.21 0.46 -9.22
C VAL A 84 7.78 0.83 -7.85
N ALA A 85 8.61 -0.04 -7.29
CA ALA A 85 9.28 0.21 -6.03
C ALA A 85 10.68 0.80 -6.28
N THR A 86 11.00 1.88 -5.58
CA THR A 86 12.32 2.51 -5.62
C THR A 86 13.09 2.14 -4.36
N ILE A 87 14.23 1.47 -4.52
CA ILE A 87 15.07 1.02 -3.41
C ILE A 87 16.42 1.75 -3.43
N SER A 88 17.02 1.91 -2.25
CA SER A 88 18.34 2.54 -2.09
C SER A 88 19.41 1.49 -1.86
N PRO A 89 20.57 1.55 -2.53
CA PRO A 89 21.67 0.60 -2.31
C PRO A 89 22.49 0.90 -1.04
N ALA A 90 22.14 1.94 -0.27
CA ALA A 90 22.88 2.33 0.92
C ALA A 90 22.75 1.27 2.03
N ALA A 91 23.85 0.93 2.69
CA ALA A 91 23.88 -0.06 3.79
C ALA A 91 22.91 0.31 4.93
N ASP A 92 22.76 1.61 5.21
CA ASP A 92 21.83 2.12 6.21
C ASP A 92 20.37 1.74 5.91
N ASN A 93 20.03 1.42 4.65
CA ASN A 93 18.69 1.06 4.20
C ASN A 93 18.47 -0.45 4.04
N TYR A 94 19.43 -1.28 4.44
CA TYR A 94 19.34 -2.74 4.29
C TYR A 94 18.08 -3.34 4.93
N GLU A 95 17.71 -2.91 6.14
CA GLU A 95 16.50 -3.40 6.84
C GLU A 95 15.17 -2.86 6.27
N GLU A 96 15.21 -1.89 5.34
CA GLU A 96 14.03 -1.31 4.68
C GLU A 96 13.89 -1.78 3.22
N THR A 97 14.85 -2.54 2.70
CA THR A 97 14.93 -3.02 1.30
C THR A 97 14.72 -4.53 1.23
#